data_AF-A0A945YXE5-F1
#
_entry.id   AF-A0A945YXE5-F1
#
_cell.length_a   1.000
_cell.length_b   1.000
_cell.length_c   1.000
_cell.angle_alpha   90.00
_cell.angle_beta   90.00
_cell.angle_gamma   90.00
#
_symmetry.space_group_name_H-M   'P 1'
#
loop_
_entity.id
_entity.type
_entity.pdbx_description
1 polymer ?
#
loop_
_entity_poly.entity_id
_entity_poly.type
_entity_poly.pdbx_seq_one_letter_code
_entity_poly.pdbx_strand_id
1 'polypeptide(L)'
;NSGTLLVNNSSGSATGTGAVVVNSGATLGGNGFIDGPVTINSGGAIAPGMSPGTMNWGSGILEGGGSLLWEINDADGIAGTDWDLISIVDTLSITATDANPFLIDIDSLLPNNNPGLLANFDYTQDYSWTLFTTGGGISGFSADAFMLDYSGFFNNLGGGSFFINQTGNSVSLDFNAVPEPSTILLLGIGLAGLAGAEVRRRRKKRAVDTS
;
A
#
# COMPACT_ATOMS: atom_id res chain seq x y z
N ASN A 1 3.39 -10.87 -26.13
CA ASN A 1 2.04 -10.31 -25.99
C ASN A 1 2.18 -8.88 -25.52
N SER A 2 1.50 -7.93 -26.14
CA SER A 2 1.46 -6.54 -25.65
C SER A 2 0.02 -6.04 -25.72
N GLY A 3 -0.31 -5.03 -24.92
CA GLY A 3 -1.66 -4.49 -24.77
C GLY A 3 -2.41 -5.06 -23.56
N THR A 4 -3.67 -4.64 -23.41
CA THR A 4 -4.48 -4.94 -22.23
C THR A 4 -5.56 -5.97 -22.55
N LEU A 5 -5.65 -7.04 -21.75
CA LEU A 5 -6.81 -7.92 -21.69
C LEU A 5 -7.68 -7.51 -20.51
N LEU A 6 -8.94 -7.17 -20.75
CA LEU A 6 -9.91 -6.88 -19.70
C LEU A 6 -10.79 -8.11 -19.43
N VAL A 7 -10.78 -8.54 -18.18
CA VAL A 7 -11.57 -9.67 -17.67
C VAL A 7 -12.72 -9.10 -16.84
N ASN A 8 -13.91 -8.95 -17.44
CA ASN A 8 -15.08 -8.29 -16.84
C ASN A 8 -16.33 -9.20 -16.81
N ASN A 9 -16.12 -10.52 -16.74
CA ASN A 9 -17.22 -11.46 -16.61
C ASN A 9 -17.77 -11.45 -15.18
N SER A 10 -19.09 -11.57 -15.03
CA SER A 10 -19.75 -11.60 -13.71
C SER A 10 -19.75 -12.99 -13.05
N SER A 11 -19.42 -14.04 -13.80
CA SER A 11 -19.33 -15.43 -13.33
C SER A 11 -18.59 -16.32 -14.35
N GLY A 12 -18.16 -17.51 -13.91
CA GLY A 12 -17.35 -18.44 -14.72
C GLY A 12 -15.92 -17.93 -14.96
N SER A 13 -15.14 -18.56 -15.84
CA SER A 13 -13.82 -18.02 -16.22
C SER A 13 -13.88 -17.24 -17.54
N ALA A 14 -13.32 -16.02 -17.57
CA ALA A 14 -13.16 -15.28 -18.82
C ALA A 14 -12.12 -15.87 -19.78
N THR A 15 -11.18 -16.66 -19.26
CA THR A 15 -10.06 -17.22 -20.04
C THR A 15 -10.09 -18.75 -20.09
N GLY A 16 -11.13 -19.37 -19.55
CA GLY A 16 -11.22 -20.82 -19.38
C GLY A 16 -10.36 -21.34 -18.22
N THR A 17 -10.07 -22.64 -18.21
CA THR A 17 -9.29 -23.31 -17.14
C THR A 17 -7.79 -23.39 -17.43
N GLY A 18 -7.36 -22.91 -18.61
CA GLY A 18 -5.95 -22.88 -19.00
C GLY A 18 -5.17 -21.80 -18.25
N ALA A 19 -3.84 -21.95 -18.23
CA ALA A 19 -2.95 -20.96 -17.62
C ALA A 19 -3.02 -19.61 -18.37
N VAL A 20 -3.05 -18.53 -17.60
CA VAL A 20 -2.95 -17.15 -18.09
C VAL A 20 -1.55 -16.64 -17.75
N VAL A 21 -0.79 -16.23 -18.76
CA VAL A 21 0.56 -15.71 -18.60
C VAL A 21 0.63 -14.27 -19.10
N VAL A 22 0.89 -13.35 -18.19
CA VAL A 22 1.05 -11.92 -18.47
C VAL A 22 2.52 -11.66 -18.73
N ASN A 23 2.87 -11.48 -20.01
CA ASN A 23 4.25 -11.28 -20.45
C ASN A 23 4.63 -9.79 -20.49
N SER A 24 5.92 -9.53 -20.65
CA SER A 24 6.46 -8.17 -20.83
C SER A 24 5.66 -7.32 -21.81
N GLY A 25 5.20 -6.16 -21.35
CA GLY A 25 4.42 -5.18 -22.12
C GLY A 25 2.93 -5.51 -22.26
N ALA A 26 2.43 -6.55 -21.57
CA ALA A 26 1.01 -6.85 -21.47
C ALA A 26 0.45 -6.48 -20.09
N THR A 27 -0.84 -6.12 -20.07
CA THR A 27 -1.58 -5.83 -18.85
C THR A 27 -2.81 -6.75 -18.76
N LEU A 28 -3.03 -7.33 -17.60
CA LEU A 28 -4.27 -8.01 -17.25
C LEU A 28 -5.09 -7.07 -16.35
N GLY A 29 -6.26 -6.64 -16.82
CA GLY A 29 -7.12 -5.75 -16.06
C GLY A 29 -8.56 -6.23 -15.95
N GLY A 30 -9.39 -5.47 -15.24
CA GLY A 30 -10.81 -5.76 -15.02
C GLY A 30 -11.13 -6.36 -13.65
N ASN A 31 -12.40 -6.69 -13.44
CA ASN A 31 -12.96 -7.10 -12.15
C ASN A 31 -13.66 -8.47 -12.14
N GLY A 32 -13.30 -9.33 -13.09
CA GLY A 32 -13.92 -10.62 -13.32
C GLY A 32 -13.22 -11.79 -12.64
N PHE A 33 -13.36 -12.95 -13.26
CA PHE A 33 -12.93 -14.25 -12.73
C PHE A 33 -12.08 -15.01 -13.75
N ILE A 34 -10.99 -15.60 -13.25
CA ILE A 34 -10.04 -16.43 -13.99
C ILE A 34 -9.87 -17.74 -13.21
N ASP A 35 -10.49 -18.83 -13.67
CA ASP A 35 -10.42 -20.11 -12.95
C ASP A 35 -9.02 -20.77 -13.07
N GLY A 36 -8.29 -20.46 -14.14
CA GLY A 36 -6.95 -20.98 -14.37
C GLY A 36 -5.88 -20.32 -13.50
N PRO A 37 -4.67 -20.89 -13.45
CA PRO A 37 -3.53 -20.24 -12.80
C PRO A 37 -3.13 -18.98 -13.57
N VAL A 38 -2.84 -17.90 -12.84
CA VAL A 38 -2.33 -16.64 -13.38
C VAL A 38 -0.85 -16.50 -13.03
N THR A 39 0.00 -16.24 -14.02
CA THR A 39 1.42 -15.94 -13.83
C THR A 39 1.73 -14.56 -14.38
N ILE A 40 2.35 -13.73 -13.55
CA ILE A 40 2.83 -12.41 -13.94
C ILE A 40 4.33 -12.50 -14.10
N ASN A 41 4.76 -12.53 -15.35
CA ASN A 41 6.17 -12.57 -15.70
C ASN A 41 6.80 -11.19 -15.55
N SER A 42 8.14 -11.15 -15.59
CA SER A 42 8.89 -9.90 -15.70
C SER A 42 8.35 -9.00 -16.82
N GLY A 43 8.07 -7.74 -16.47
CA GLY A 43 7.47 -6.72 -17.33
C GLY A 43 5.98 -6.87 -17.61
N GLY A 44 5.31 -7.88 -17.04
CA GLY A 44 3.86 -8.01 -17.05
C GLY A 44 3.22 -7.14 -15.96
N ALA A 45 2.01 -6.65 -16.21
CA ALA A 45 1.28 -5.79 -15.28
C ALA A 45 -0.13 -6.33 -14.99
N ILE A 46 -0.60 -6.08 -13.77
CA ILE A 46 -2.00 -6.28 -13.37
C ILE A 46 -2.59 -4.92 -12.99
N ALA A 47 -3.84 -4.67 -13.37
CA ALA A 47 -4.59 -3.49 -12.97
C ALA A 47 -6.05 -3.91 -12.65
N PRO A 48 -6.34 -4.35 -11.41
CA PRO A 48 -7.69 -4.78 -11.03
C PRO A 48 -8.73 -3.67 -11.20
N GLY A 49 -9.98 -4.07 -11.36
CA GLY A 49 -11.09 -3.13 -11.30
C GLY A 49 -11.38 -2.36 -12.59
N MET A 50 -12.35 -1.45 -12.45
CA MET A 50 -12.44 -0.21 -13.21
C MET A 50 -12.11 0.97 -12.28
N SER A 51 -11.15 0.72 -11.38
CA SER A 51 -10.58 1.64 -10.40
C SER A 51 -11.55 2.14 -9.32
N PRO A 52 -11.51 1.63 -8.08
CA PRO A 52 -10.94 0.35 -7.66
C PRO A 52 -11.88 -0.85 -7.94
N GLY A 53 -11.41 -2.08 -7.71
CA GLY A 53 -12.24 -3.29 -7.79
C GLY A 53 -11.57 -4.61 -7.40
N THR A 54 -12.34 -5.70 -7.46
CA THR A 54 -11.83 -7.05 -7.18
C THR A 54 -11.57 -7.84 -8.45
N MET A 55 -10.39 -8.43 -8.60
CA MET A 55 -10.12 -9.47 -9.60
C MET A 55 -9.97 -10.84 -8.92
N ASN A 56 -10.57 -11.89 -9.49
CA ASN A 56 -10.60 -13.23 -8.88
C ASN A 56 -9.78 -14.23 -9.70
N TRP A 57 -8.88 -14.96 -9.06
CA TRP A 57 -8.04 -15.99 -9.69
C TRP A 57 -8.21 -17.36 -9.04
N GLY A 58 -7.96 -18.43 -9.80
CA GLY A 58 -7.79 -19.78 -9.26
C GLY A 58 -6.53 -19.86 -8.41
N SER A 59 -5.37 -19.63 -9.01
CA SER A 59 -4.07 -19.54 -8.31
C SER A 59 -3.20 -18.44 -8.94
N GLY A 60 -2.19 -17.98 -8.20
CA GLY A 60 -1.32 -16.88 -8.62
C GLY A 60 0.17 -17.20 -8.50
N ILE A 61 0.95 -16.72 -9.46
CA ILE A 61 2.42 -16.66 -9.38
C ILE A 61 2.86 -15.23 -9.69
N LEU A 62 3.59 -14.63 -8.76
CA LEU A 62 4.23 -13.33 -8.93
C LEU A 62 5.73 -13.55 -9.16
N GLU A 63 6.20 -13.30 -10.39
CA GLU A 63 7.62 -13.36 -10.72
C GLU A 63 8.29 -12.00 -10.52
N GLY A 64 9.59 -12.03 -10.22
CA GLY A 64 10.38 -10.80 -10.12
C GLY A 64 10.33 -9.94 -11.38
N GLY A 65 10.17 -8.64 -11.21
CA GLY A 65 10.02 -7.66 -12.27
C GLY A 65 8.60 -7.58 -12.87
N GLY A 66 7.65 -8.37 -12.36
CA GLY A 66 6.22 -8.13 -12.59
C GLY A 66 5.72 -6.91 -11.81
N SER A 67 4.51 -6.46 -12.10
CA SER A 67 3.92 -5.28 -11.45
C SER A 67 2.42 -5.41 -11.18
N LEU A 68 1.96 -4.73 -10.13
CA LEU A 68 0.56 -4.47 -9.82
C LEU A 68 0.37 -2.95 -9.75
N LEU A 69 -0.51 -2.42 -10.60
CA LEU A 69 -1.13 -1.11 -10.37
C LEU A 69 -2.27 -1.31 -9.37
N TRP A 70 -2.14 -0.69 -8.21
CA TRP A 70 -3.08 -0.78 -7.10
C TRP A 70 -3.64 0.59 -6.78
N GLU A 71 -4.95 0.72 -6.88
CA GLU A 71 -5.65 1.97 -6.70
C GLU A 71 -6.49 1.98 -5.41
N ILE A 72 -6.54 3.13 -4.74
CA ILE A 72 -7.33 3.35 -3.52
C ILE A 72 -8.01 4.73 -3.55
N ASN A 73 -9.29 4.82 -3.18
CA ASN A 73 -10.07 6.07 -3.16
C ASN A 73 -10.64 6.46 -1.78
N ASP A 74 -10.63 5.54 -0.80
CA ASP A 74 -10.97 5.81 0.60
C ASP A 74 -10.09 4.99 1.57
N ALA A 75 -9.35 5.67 2.46
CA ALA A 75 -8.46 5.05 3.44
C ALA A 75 -9.20 4.18 4.47
N ASP A 76 -10.45 4.52 4.80
CA ASP A 76 -11.30 3.81 5.76
C ASP A 76 -12.33 2.89 5.08
N GLY A 77 -12.20 2.73 3.76
CA GLY A 77 -13.15 2.00 2.92
C GLY A 77 -13.10 0.48 3.05
N ILE A 78 -13.52 -0.19 1.99
CA ILE A 78 -13.65 -1.66 1.91
C ILE A 78 -12.79 -2.21 0.77
N ALA A 79 -12.03 -3.27 1.06
CA ALA A 79 -11.24 -3.98 0.07
C ALA A 79 -12.10 -4.47 -1.11
N GLY A 80 -11.60 -4.26 -2.32
CA GLY A 80 -12.27 -4.63 -3.55
C GLY A 80 -13.39 -3.69 -3.98
N THR A 81 -13.66 -2.63 -3.23
CA THR A 81 -14.61 -1.55 -3.54
C THR A 81 -13.91 -0.20 -3.56
N ASP A 82 -13.27 0.15 -2.44
CA ASP A 82 -12.60 1.44 -2.24
C ASP A 82 -11.07 1.34 -2.39
N TRP A 83 -10.55 0.12 -2.48
CA TRP A 83 -9.23 -0.15 -3.03
C TRP A 83 -9.20 -1.49 -3.77
N ASP A 84 -8.21 -1.67 -4.62
CA ASP A 84 -8.10 -2.88 -5.42
C ASP A 84 -7.83 -4.13 -4.57
N LEU A 85 -8.41 -5.25 -4.98
CA LEU A 85 -8.20 -6.54 -4.33
C LEU A 85 -7.99 -7.63 -5.37
N ILE A 86 -7.00 -8.49 -5.14
CA ILE A 86 -6.85 -9.75 -5.86
C ILE A 86 -7.25 -10.90 -4.92
N SER A 87 -8.36 -11.55 -5.23
CA SER A 87 -8.89 -12.68 -4.46
C SER A 87 -8.52 -13.99 -5.14
N ILE A 88 -7.77 -14.85 -4.44
CA ILE A 88 -7.22 -16.09 -4.99
C ILE A 88 -7.86 -17.28 -4.28
N VAL A 89 -8.44 -18.20 -5.03
CA VAL A 89 -9.14 -19.36 -4.46
C VAL A 89 -8.16 -20.34 -3.82
N ASP A 90 -7.12 -20.70 -4.55
CA ASP A 90 -6.10 -21.65 -4.13
C ASP A 90 -4.87 -20.89 -3.58
N THR A 91 -3.69 -21.11 -4.15
CA THR A 91 -2.43 -20.62 -3.61
C THR A 91 -1.89 -19.41 -4.36
N LEU A 92 -1.12 -18.59 -3.63
CA LEU A 92 -0.23 -17.59 -4.19
C LEU A 92 1.23 -18.02 -3.99
N SER A 93 2.00 -18.07 -5.07
CA SER A 93 3.45 -18.27 -5.02
C SER A 93 4.17 -16.99 -5.40
N ILE A 94 4.96 -16.47 -4.47
CA ILE A 94 5.82 -15.31 -4.70
C ILE A 94 7.21 -15.84 -5.02
N THR A 95 7.66 -15.64 -6.25
CA THR A 95 8.99 -16.05 -6.72
C THR A 95 9.92 -14.86 -6.96
N ALA A 96 9.40 -13.64 -6.82
CA ALA A 96 10.19 -12.43 -6.73
C ALA A 96 11.15 -12.46 -5.54
N THR A 97 12.24 -11.71 -5.66
CA THR A 97 13.31 -11.65 -4.66
C THR A 97 13.75 -10.19 -4.47
N ASP A 98 14.56 -9.91 -3.46
CA ASP A 98 15.20 -8.60 -3.26
C ASP A 98 16.04 -8.15 -4.47
N ALA A 99 16.69 -9.10 -5.16
CA ALA A 99 17.48 -8.84 -6.36
C ALA A 99 16.64 -8.58 -7.61
N ASN A 100 15.38 -9.02 -7.63
CA ASN A 100 14.44 -8.81 -8.72
C ASN A 100 13.01 -8.76 -8.14
N PRO A 101 12.62 -7.63 -7.55
CA PRO A 101 11.37 -7.54 -6.79
C PRO A 101 10.15 -7.40 -7.69
N PHE A 102 8.98 -7.74 -7.15
CA PHE A 102 7.68 -7.44 -7.75
C PHE A 102 7.27 -6.01 -7.38
N LEU A 103 6.89 -5.19 -8.36
CA LEU A 103 6.51 -3.80 -8.13
C LEU A 103 5.05 -3.70 -7.69
N ILE A 104 4.80 -2.97 -6.61
CA ILE A 104 3.47 -2.47 -6.25
C ILE A 104 3.49 -0.97 -6.55
N ASP A 105 2.74 -0.56 -7.57
CA ASP A 105 2.55 0.83 -7.98
C ASP A 105 1.25 1.33 -7.33
N ILE A 106 1.37 2.31 -6.44
CA ILE A 106 0.34 2.75 -5.50
C ILE A 106 -0.20 4.11 -5.93
N ASP A 107 -1.44 4.11 -6.40
CA ASP A 107 -2.14 5.29 -6.87
C ASP A 107 -3.30 5.65 -5.94
N SER A 108 -3.29 6.87 -5.40
CA SER A 108 -4.45 7.39 -4.68
C SER A 108 -5.38 8.17 -5.59
N LEU A 109 -6.67 7.96 -5.39
CA LEU A 109 -7.75 8.55 -6.15
C LEU A 109 -8.66 9.40 -5.25
N LEU A 110 -9.33 10.37 -5.87
CA LEU A 110 -10.50 11.04 -5.31
C LEU A 110 -11.71 10.08 -5.32
N PRO A 111 -12.80 10.37 -4.57
CA PRO A 111 -14.03 9.56 -4.58
C PRO A 111 -14.73 9.41 -5.95
N ASN A 112 -14.29 10.17 -6.96
CA ASN A 112 -14.75 10.04 -8.34
C ASN A 112 -13.78 9.25 -9.23
N ASN A 113 -12.82 8.55 -8.62
CA ASN A 113 -11.82 7.68 -9.23
C ASN A 113 -10.83 8.39 -10.17
N ASN A 114 -10.71 9.72 -10.08
CA ASN A 114 -9.61 10.45 -10.71
C ASN A 114 -8.42 10.53 -9.76
N PRO A 115 -7.17 10.58 -10.26
CA PRO A 115 -5.99 10.76 -9.43
C PRO A 115 -6.11 11.98 -8.50
N GLY A 116 -5.75 11.82 -7.24
CA GLY A 116 -5.74 12.91 -6.27
C GLY A 116 -5.67 12.46 -4.83
N LEU A 117 -5.99 13.40 -3.92
CA LEU A 117 -5.90 13.17 -2.48
C LEU A 117 -6.90 12.10 -2.04
N LEU A 118 -6.37 11.02 -1.45
CA LEU A 118 -7.11 9.96 -0.81
C LEU A 118 -8.02 10.51 0.29
N ALA A 119 -9.29 10.13 0.24
CA ALA A 119 -10.25 10.46 1.30
C ALA A 119 -9.88 9.74 2.61
N ASN A 120 -10.16 10.41 3.74
CA ASN A 120 -10.03 9.86 5.10
C ASN A 120 -8.62 9.40 5.55
N PHE A 121 -7.59 9.66 4.77
CA PHE A 121 -6.21 9.38 5.19
C PHE A 121 -5.71 10.44 6.20
N ASP A 122 -5.36 9.97 7.40
CA ASP A 122 -4.72 10.72 8.47
C ASP A 122 -3.30 10.16 8.69
N TYR A 123 -2.28 10.94 8.32
CA TYR A 123 -0.87 10.51 8.42
C TYR A 123 -0.39 10.24 9.85
N THR A 124 -1.21 10.53 10.87
CA THR A 124 -0.94 10.25 12.28
C THR A 124 -1.48 8.88 12.74
N GLN A 125 -2.20 8.16 11.88
CA GLN A 125 -2.77 6.84 12.14
C GLN A 125 -2.05 5.76 11.32
N ASP A 126 -2.01 4.55 11.86
CA ASP A 126 -1.56 3.37 11.13
C ASP A 126 -2.72 2.82 10.27
N TYR A 127 -2.41 2.30 9.10
CA TYR A 127 -3.37 1.67 8.18
C TYR A 127 -2.89 0.31 7.70
N SER A 128 -3.82 -0.54 7.28
CA SER A 128 -3.55 -1.82 6.65
C SER A 128 -4.59 -2.10 5.57
N TRP A 129 -4.17 -2.08 4.31
CA TRP A 129 -5.03 -2.35 3.15
C TRP A 129 -4.62 -3.65 2.49
N THR A 130 -5.56 -4.60 2.41
CA THR A 130 -5.27 -5.92 1.84
C THR A 130 -5.15 -5.85 0.32
N LEU A 131 -4.04 -6.36 -0.21
CA LEU A 131 -3.75 -6.45 -1.66
C LEU A 131 -4.19 -7.81 -2.22
N PHE A 132 -3.85 -8.88 -1.51
CA PHE A 132 -4.09 -10.26 -1.91
C PHE A 132 -4.74 -11.04 -0.77
N THR A 133 -5.73 -11.87 -1.10
CA THR A 133 -6.25 -12.92 -0.20
C THR A 133 -6.15 -14.29 -0.88
N THR A 134 -5.90 -15.34 -0.09
CA THR A 134 -5.79 -16.71 -0.61
C THR A 134 -6.63 -17.70 0.21
N GLY A 135 -7.26 -18.68 -0.43
CA GLY A 135 -7.89 -19.80 0.28
C GLY A 135 -6.89 -20.91 0.63
N GLY A 136 -5.94 -21.19 -0.26
CA GLY A 136 -4.94 -22.25 -0.15
C GLY A 136 -3.60 -21.85 0.48
N GLY A 137 -3.38 -20.55 0.74
CA GLY A 137 -2.19 -20.03 1.41
C GLY A 137 -1.17 -19.37 0.48
N ILE A 138 -0.15 -18.77 1.10
CA ILE A 138 0.91 -18.00 0.43
C ILE A 138 2.26 -18.69 0.68
N SER A 139 3.08 -18.76 -0.37
CA SER A 139 4.44 -19.30 -0.32
C SER A 139 5.46 -18.31 -0.89
N GLY A 140 6.69 -18.34 -0.38
CA GLY A 140 7.79 -17.50 -0.87
C GLY A 140 7.73 -16.03 -0.45
N PHE A 141 6.84 -15.66 0.47
CA PHE A 141 6.76 -14.29 0.94
C PHE A 141 8.04 -13.84 1.64
N SER A 142 8.51 -12.68 1.22
CA SER A 142 9.46 -11.81 1.90
C SER A 142 9.02 -10.38 1.63
N ALA A 143 9.07 -9.50 2.64
CA ALA A 143 8.75 -8.08 2.42
C ALA A 143 9.70 -7.45 1.39
N ASP A 144 10.97 -7.87 1.39
CA ASP A 144 11.99 -7.38 0.44
C ASP A 144 11.80 -7.93 -0.98
N ALA A 145 10.91 -8.90 -1.19
CA ALA A 145 10.53 -9.35 -2.55
C ALA A 145 9.63 -8.35 -3.28
N PHE A 146 9.21 -7.28 -2.59
CA PHE A 146 8.37 -6.22 -3.14
C PHE A 146 9.11 -4.90 -3.18
N MET A 147 8.91 -4.17 -4.28
CA MET A 147 9.30 -2.76 -4.38
C MET A 147 8.01 -1.94 -4.37
N LEU A 148 8.00 -0.85 -3.60
CA LEU A 148 6.88 0.07 -3.54
C LEU A 148 7.21 1.32 -4.34
N ASP A 149 6.37 1.64 -5.32
CA ASP A 149 6.29 2.97 -5.90
C ASP A 149 4.98 3.59 -5.41
N TYR A 150 5.09 4.70 -4.69
CA TYR A 150 3.95 5.47 -4.18
C TYR A 150 4.02 6.90 -4.69
N SER A 151 4.67 7.12 -5.84
CA SER A 151 4.72 8.43 -6.49
C SER A 151 3.34 8.93 -6.96
N GLY A 152 2.39 8.01 -7.16
CA GLY A 152 0.98 8.30 -7.40
C GLY A 152 0.12 8.44 -6.13
N PHE A 153 0.70 8.34 -4.92
CA PHE A 153 -0.01 8.62 -3.67
C PHE A 153 0.13 10.09 -3.27
N PHE A 154 -0.96 10.84 -3.34
CA PHE A 154 -0.93 12.31 -3.28
C PHE A 154 -0.92 12.88 -1.85
N ASN A 155 -1.34 12.13 -0.84
CA ASN A 155 -1.42 12.64 0.52
C ASN A 155 -0.01 12.77 1.12
N ASN A 156 0.20 13.81 1.93
CA ASN A 156 1.43 13.94 2.71
C ASN A 156 1.49 12.80 3.74
N LEU A 157 2.61 12.05 3.74
CA LEU A 157 2.82 10.94 4.66
C LEU A 157 3.25 11.36 6.06
N GLY A 158 3.54 12.64 6.31
CA GLY A 158 3.92 13.12 7.65
C GLY A 158 5.20 12.49 8.22
N GLY A 159 6.04 11.92 7.35
CA GLY A 159 7.23 11.14 7.74
C GLY A 159 6.95 9.65 7.98
N GLY A 160 5.70 9.21 7.93
CA GLY A 160 5.31 7.80 7.91
C GLY A 160 5.77 7.08 6.63
N SER A 161 5.65 5.76 6.63
CA SER A 161 6.17 4.91 5.56
C SER A 161 5.27 3.72 5.29
N PHE A 162 5.16 3.37 4.01
CA PHE A 162 4.51 2.13 3.56
C PHE A 162 5.47 0.94 3.64
N PHE A 163 4.93 -0.25 3.89
CA PHE A 163 5.62 -1.52 3.83
C PHE A 163 4.64 -2.65 3.51
N ILE A 164 5.16 -3.78 3.06
CA ILE A 164 4.34 -4.98 2.80
C ILE A 164 4.39 -5.91 3.99
N ASN A 165 3.23 -6.41 4.37
CA ASN A 165 3.08 -7.38 5.47
C ASN A 165 2.28 -8.60 5.00
N GLN A 166 2.51 -9.73 5.67
CA GLN A 166 1.68 -10.92 5.51
C GLN A 166 1.10 -11.32 6.86
N THR A 167 -0.23 -11.45 6.92
CA THR A 167 -0.93 -12.02 8.06
C THR A 167 -1.76 -13.20 7.59
N GLY A 168 -1.40 -14.42 8.03
CA GLY A 168 -2.06 -15.65 7.59
C GLY A 168 -2.00 -15.79 6.07
N ASN A 169 -3.18 -15.81 5.44
CA ASN A 169 -3.35 -16.02 4.01
C ASN A 169 -3.54 -14.71 3.21
N SER A 170 -3.24 -13.57 3.81
CA SER A 170 -3.38 -12.25 3.19
C SER A 170 -2.06 -11.50 3.14
N VAL A 171 -1.83 -10.76 2.06
CA VAL A 171 -0.76 -9.76 1.93
C VAL A 171 -1.40 -8.38 1.95
N SER A 172 -0.86 -7.46 2.73
CA SER A 172 -1.34 -6.08 2.86
C SER A 172 -0.24 -5.06 2.59
N LEU A 173 -0.67 -3.90 2.11
CA LEU A 173 0.07 -2.65 2.18
C LEU A 173 -0.26 -2.01 3.51
N ASP A 174 0.74 -1.94 4.39
CA ASP A 174 0.60 -1.32 5.71
C ASP A 174 1.28 0.06 5.68
N PHE A 175 0.70 1.03 6.38
CA PHE A 175 1.28 2.34 6.62
C PHE A 175 1.49 2.49 8.13
N ASN A 176 2.72 2.80 8.55
CA ASN A 176 3.00 3.21 9.92
C ASN A 176 3.16 4.72 9.97
N ALA A 177 2.35 5.37 10.79
CA ALA A 177 2.54 6.76 11.13
C ALA A 177 3.83 6.93 11.93
N VAL A 178 4.56 8.01 11.66
CA VAL A 178 5.56 8.48 12.61
C VAL A 178 4.85 9.36 13.62
N PRO A 179 4.78 8.97 14.92
CA PRO A 179 4.16 9.81 15.93
C PRO A 179 4.92 11.13 15.98
N GLU A 180 4.24 12.28 15.84
CA GLU A 180 4.92 13.58 15.78
C GLU A 180 5.89 13.74 16.97
N PRO A 181 7.21 13.57 16.76
CA PRO A 181 8.14 13.63 17.86
C PRO A 181 8.46 15.10 18.08
N SER A 182 8.41 15.53 19.32
CA SER A 182 9.22 16.64 19.85
C SER A 182 8.79 18.09 19.63
N THR A 183 7.82 18.49 18.80
CA THR A 183 7.41 19.92 18.75
C THR A 183 6.85 20.39 20.10
N ILE A 184 6.01 19.57 20.74
CA ILE A 184 5.44 19.87 22.06
C ILE A 184 6.51 19.79 23.16
N LEU A 185 7.41 18.81 23.10
CA LEU A 185 8.48 18.66 24.09
C LEU A 185 9.49 19.81 23.99
N LEU A 186 9.88 20.20 22.78
CA LEU A 186 10.81 21.30 22.53
C LEU A 186 10.20 22.66 22.91
N LEU A 187 8.90 22.85 22.63
CA LEU A 187 8.17 24.04 23.11
C LEU A 187 8.07 24.05 24.64
N GLY A 188 7.79 22.90 25.27
CA GLY A 188 7.75 22.76 26.72
C GLY A 188 9.10 23.05 27.39
N ILE A 189 10.20 22.52 26.84
CA ILE A 189 11.57 22.77 27.31
C ILE A 189 11.94 24.24 27.07
N GLY A 190 11.57 24.83 25.93
CA GLY A 190 11.81 26.23 25.61
C GLY A 190 11.13 27.18 26.61
N LEU A 191 9.85 26.94 26.92
CA LEU A 191 9.11 27.72 27.91
C LEU A 191 9.64 27.53 29.33
N ALA A 192 9.99 26.31 29.73
CA ALA A 192 10.60 26.04 31.02
C ALA A 192 11.98 26.70 31.16
N GLY A 193 12.79 26.69 30.10
CA GLY A 193 14.08 27.37 30.04
C GLY A 193 13.95 28.88 30.19
N LEU A 194 12.98 29.51 29.52
CA LEU A 194 12.69 30.94 29.64
C LEU A 194 12.19 31.32 31.04
N ALA A 195 11.28 30.53 31.62
CA ALA A 195 10.79 30.74 32.98
C ALA A 195 11.93 30.60 34.02
N GLY A 196 12.78 29.59 33.87
CA GLY A 196 13.96 29.38 34.72
C GLY A 196 14.96 30.53 34.63
N ALA A 197 15.22 31.05 33.42
CA ALA A 197 16.11 32.19 33.20
C ALA A 197 15.56 33.48 33.87
N GLU A 198 14.26 33.73 33.77
CA GLU A 198 13.61 34.90 34.37
C GLU A 198 13.61 34.83 35.91
N VAL A 199 13.34 33.67 36.51
CA VAL A 199 13.44 33.47 37.96
C VAL A 199 14.87 33.71 38.45
N ARG A 200 15.88 33.22 37.72
CA ARG A 200 17.29 33.47 38.05
C ARG A 200 17.63 34.97 38.00
N ARG A 201 17.10 35.71 37.02
CA ARG A 201 17.30 37.16 36.89
C ARG A 201 16.73 37.93 38.09
N ARG A 202 15.52 37.57 38.56
CA ARG A 202 14.87 38.20 39.71
C ARG A 202 15.61 37.94 41.02
N ARG A 203 16.12 36.72 41.23
CA ARG A 203 16.91 36.37 42.43
C ARG A 203 18.22 37.17 42.50
N LYS A 204 18.91 37.37 41.37
CA LYS A 204 20.13 38.20 41.31
C LYS A 204 19.86 39.66 41.67
N LYS A 205 18.76 40.26 41.17
CA LYS A 205 18.38 41.64 41.54
C LYS A 205 18.13 41.78 43.04
N ARG A 206 17.35 40.86 43.63
CA ARG A 206 17.06 40.87 45.07
C ARG A 206 18.30 40.70 45.95
N ALA A 207 19.33 39.98 45.49
CA ALA A 207 20.56 39.80 46.26
C ALA A 207 21.47 41.05 46.26
N VAL A 208 21.30 41.94 45.27
CA VAL A 208 22.06 43.20 45.16
C VAL A 208 21.41 44.30 46.00
N ASP A 209 20.08 44.27 46.20
CA ASP A 209 19.37 45.26 47.01
C ASP A 209 19.52 45.04 48.54
N THR A 210 20.08 43.89 48.97
CA THR A 210 20.24 43.55 50.40
C THR A 210 21.70 43.64 50.90
N SER A 211 22.62 44.16 50.09
CA SER A 211 24.04 44.41 50.43
C SER A 211 24.33 45.89 50.46
#